data_AF-A0A387H2Z9-F1
#
_entry.id   AF-A0A387H2Z9-F1
#
_cell.length_a   1.000
_cell.length_b   1.000
_cell.length_c   1.000
_cell.angle_alpha   90.00
_cell.angle_beta   90.00
_cell.angle_gamma   90.00
#
_symmetry.space_group_name_H-M   'P 1'
#
loop_
_entity.id
_entity.type
_entity.pdbx_description
1 polymer ?
#
loop_
_entity_poly.entity_id
_entity_poly.type
_entity_poly.pdbx_seq_one_letter_code
_entity_poly.pdbx_strand_id
1 'polypeptide(L)'
;MSAYNSKSMTCATVHEKMAQEGSIVLRYPSRHPGLMMYSRTVPNSMSCLGQGAMASASVPTSDDPKCKIKTCSFSTGKGPNKNH
;
A
#
# COMPACT_ATOMS: atom_id res chain seq x y z
N MET A 1 -3.77 13.30 -4.33
CA MET A 1 -3.19 12.28 -3.43
C MET A 1 -1.68 12.28 -3.62
N SER A 2 -0.92 12.36 -2.54
CA SER A 2 0.54 12.36 -2.58
C SER A 2 1.08 10.96 -2.89
N ALA A 3 2.16 10.91 -3.69
CA ALA A 3 2.85 9.67 -4.03
C ALA A 3 4.26 9.66 -3.41
N TYR A 4 4.55 8.65 -2.60
CA TYR A 4 5.82 8.51 -1.88
C TYR A 4 6.57 7.25 -2.30
N ASN A 5 7.91 7.34 -2.31
CA ASN A 5 8.74 6.15 -2.47
C ASN A 5 8.83 5.40 -1.15
N SER A 6 8.23 4.21 -1.05
CA SER A 6 8.20 3.49 0.22
C SER A 6 9.58 3.06 0.68
N LYS A 7 10.52 2.78 -0.24
CA LYS A 7 11.91 2.43 0.12
C LYS A 7 12.71 3.60 0.70
N SER A 8 12.22 4.83 0.57
CA SER A 8 12.83 6.03 1.17
C SER A 8 12.20 6.41 2.51
N MET A 9 11.25 5.61 3.01
CA MET A 9 10.50 5.87 4.24
C MET A 9 10.53 4.63 5.14
N THR A 10 10.42 4.84 6.45
CA THR A 10 10.22 3.73 7.39
C THR A 10 8.76 3.30 7.41
N CYS A 11 8.50 2.08 7.89
CA CYS A 11 7.14 1.59 8.08
C CYS A 11 6.32 2.52 8.99
N ALA A 12 6.93 3.05 10.06
CA ALA A 12 6.28 4.01 10.94
C ALA A 12 5.90 5.31 10.21
N THR A 13 6.82 5.90 9.43
CA THR A 13 6.53 7.14 8.68
C THR A 13 5.44 6.94 7.63
N VAL A 14 5.35 5.75 7.02
CA VAL A 14 4.24 5.41 6.11
C VAL A 14 2.89 5.47 6.84
N HIS A 15 2.80 4.92 8.04
CA HIS A 15 1.58 4.96 8.85
C HIS A 15 1.25 6.37 9.34
N GLU A 16 2.24 7.16 9.75
CA GLU A 16 2.05 8.57 10.13
C GLU A 16 1.52 9.39 8.97
N LYS A 17 2.13 9.28 7.79
CA LYS A 17 1.68 10.01 6.59
C LYS A 17 0.28 9.61 6.16
N MET A 18 -0.02 8.31 6.23
CA MET A 18 -1.38 7.81 6.00
C MET A 18 -2.38 8.41 7.01
N ALA A 19 -2.02 8.51 8.29
CA ALA A 19 -2.89 9.12 9.30
C ALA A 19 -3.08 10.63 9.10
N GLN A 20 -2.03 11.34 8.67
CA GLN A 20 -2.06 12.79 8.42
C GLN A 20 -2.82 13.17 7.16
N GLU A 21 -2.62 12.45 6.05
CA GLU A 21 -3.19 12.78 4.74
C GLU A 21 -4.46 11.98 4.41
N GLY A 22 -4.84 11.06 5.30
CA GLY A 22 -5.93 10.11 5.11
C GLY A 22 -5.53 8.99 4.17
N SER A 23 -5.08 9.28 2.95
CA SER A 23 -4.64 8.24 2.02
C SER A 23 -3.46 8.68 1.17
N ILE A 24 -2.49 7.78 1.00
CA ILE A 24 -1.27 8.02 0.24
C ILE A 24 -1.05 6.90 -0.78
N VAL A 25 -0.30 7.18 -1.84
CA VAL A 25 0.13 6.17 -2.81
C VAL A 25 1.59 5.86 -2.58
N LEU A 26 1.92 4.59 -2.37
CA LEU A 26 3.28 4.11 -2.22
C LEU A 26 3.76 3.54 -3.54
N ARG A 27 4.89 4.05 -4.04
CA ARG A 27 5.61 3.47 -5.18
C ARG A 27 6.81 2.69 -4.69
N TYR A 28 7.03 1.50 -5.25
CA TYR A 28 8.19 0.68 -4.98
C TYR A 28 8.53 -0.26 -6.13
N PRO A 29 9.80 -0.66 -6.29
CA PRO A 29 10.17 -1.65 -7.27
C PRO A 29 9.51 -2.98 -6.94
N SER A 30 8.96 -3.62 -7.97
CA SER A 30 8.45 -4.98 -7.86
C SER A 30 9.61 -5.98 -7.72
N ARG A 31 9.29 -7.24 -7.41
CA ARG A 31 10.29 -8.32 -7.44
C ARG A 31 10.77 -8.62 -8.87
N HIS A 32 9.97 -8.27 -9.87
CA HIS A 32 10.36 -8.38 -11.27
C HIS A 32 11.12 -7.13 -11.71
N PRO A 33 12.31 -7.28 -12.31
CA PRO A 33 13.10 -6.17 -12.80
C PRO A 33 12.31 -5.32 -13.79
N GLY A 34 12.46 -4.00 -13.73
CA GLY A 34 11.82 -3.06 -14.66
C GLY A 34 10.35 -2.74 -14.38
N LEU A 35 9.73 -3.35 -13.36
CA LEU A 35 8.34 -3.08 -12.98
C LEU A 35 8.25 -2.30 -11.67
N MET A 36 7.47 -1.21 -11.69
CA MET A 36 7.11 -0.44 -10.49
C MET A 36 5.71 -0.80 -10.04
N MET A 37 5.56 -1.06 -8.74
CA MET A 37 4.29 -1.29 -8.09
C MET A 37 3.82 -0.01 -7.42
N TYR A 38 2.50 0.18 -7.46
CA TYR A 38 1.81 1.28 -6.82
C TYR A 38 0.73 0.72 -5.92
N SER A 39 0.81 1.00 -4.62
CA SER A 39 -0.18 0.59 -3.64
C SER A 39 -0.77 1.81 -2.96
N ARG A 40 -2.10 1.99 -3.08
CA ARG A 40 -2.84 2.99 -2.31
C ARG A 40 -3.04 2.46 -0.90
N THR A 41 -2.61 3.21 0.10
CA THR A 41 -2.80 2.87 1.51
C THR A 41 -3.84 3.81 2.14
N VAL A 42 -4.67 3.25 3.01
CA VAL A 42 -5.85 3.89 3.60
C VAL A 42 -5.90 3.65 5.12
N PRO A 43 -6.50 4.55 5.92
CA PRO A 43 -6.42 4.50 7.37
C PRO A 43 -7.54 3.64 7.98
N ASN A 44 -8.69 3.56 7.32
CA ASN A 44 -9.90 2.89 7.81
C ASN A 44 -10.75 2.38 6.62
N SER A 45 -11.70 1.49 6.91
CA SER A 45 -12.54 0.84 5.89
C SER A 45 -13.49 1.81 5.20
N MET A 46 -13.86 2.90 5.87
CA MET A 46 -14.69 3.97 5.30
C MET A 46 -14.02 4.62 4.09
N SER A 47 -12.68 4.62 4.04
CA SER A 47 -11.92 5.12 2.89
C SER A 47 -11.99 4.22 1.65
N CYS A 48 -12.54 3.01 1.80
CA CYS A 48 -12.80 2.07 0.71
C CYS A 48 -14.25 2.07 0.22
N LEU A 49 -15.12 2.93 0.75
CA LEU A 49 -16.48 3.05 0.23
C LEU A 49 -16.45 3.41 -1.27
N GLY A 50 -17.17 2.62 -2.09
CA GLY A 50 -17.13 2.72 -3.55
C GLY A 50 -15.84 2.23 -4.21
N GLN A 51 -14.83 1.81 -3.43
CA GLN A 51 -13.52 1.33 -3.87
C GLN A 51 -13.21 -0.14 -3.48
N GLY A 52 -14.21 -0.87 -2.98
CA GLY A 52 -14.10 -2.26 -2.56
C GLY A 52 -14.01 -2.45 -1.05
N ALA A 53 -13.48 -3.59 -0.61
CA ALA A 53 -13.29 -3.90 0.80
C ALA A 53 -11.86 -3.55 1.24
N MET A 54 -11.70 -3.23 2.53
CA MET A 54 -10.37 -3.08 3.09
C MET A 54 -9.65 -4.45 3.10
N ALA A 55 -8.45 -4.49 2.52
CA ALA A 55 -7.53 -5.61 2.55
C ALA A 55 -6.21 -5.21 3.23
N SER A 56 -5.43 -6.21 3.64
CA SER A 56 -4.06 -5.99 4.13
C SER A 56 -3.07 -6.36 3.03
N ALA A 57 -2.10 -5.48 2.77
CA ALA A 57 -1.02 -5.69 1.80
C ALA A 57 0.35 -5.47 2.47
N SER A 58 1.40 -5.93 1.81
CA SER A 58 2.78 -5.72 2.28
C SER A 58 3.56 -4.91 1.27
N VAL A 59 4.27 -3.90 1.77
CA VAL A 59 5.13 -3.02 0.98
C VAL A 59 6.54 -3.02 1.56
N PRO A 60 7.58 -2.97 0.72
CA PRO A 60 8.94 -2.82 1.21
C PRO A 60 9.19 -1.37 1.62
N THR A 61 9.59 -1.18 2.87
CA THR A 61 10.06 0.09 3.42
C THR A 61 11.58 0.04 3.64
N SER A 62 12.19 1.16 4.05
CA SER A 62 13.64 1.21 4.27
C SER A 62 14.10 0.30 5.42
N ASP A 63 13.26 0.13 6.44
CA ASP A 63 13.52 -0.63 7.67
C ASP A 63 12.82 -1.99 7.70
N ASP A 64 11.61 -2.09 7.14
CA ASP A 64 10.86 -3.35 7.08
C ASP A 64 10.49 -3.72 5.62
N PRO A 65 11.04 -4.81 5.05
CA PRO A 65 10.71 -5.25 3.70
C PRO A 65 9.29 -5.83 3.55
N LYS A 66 8.57 -6.06 4.66
CA LYS A 66 7.21 -6.64 4.69
C LYS A 66 6.21 -5.76 5.46
N CYS A 67 6.48 -4.47 5.60
CA CYS A 67 5.61 -3.50 6.29
C CYS A 67 4.14 -3.67 5.87
N LYS A 68 3.27 -3.92 6.87
CA LYS A 68 1.85 -4.23 6.65
C LYS A 68 1.04 -2.94 6.53
N ILE A 69 0.42 -2.74 5.38
CA ILE A 69 -0.47 -1.61 5.12
C ILE A 69 -1.91 -2.08 4.93
N LYS A 70 -2.85 -1.15 5.05
CA LYS A 70 -4.25 -1.36 4.67
C LYS A 70 -4.48 -0.71 3.31
N THR A 71 -5.17 -1.42 2.43
CA THR A 71 -5.50 -0.97 1.07
C THR A 71 -6.95 -1.30 0.75
N CYS A 72 -7.49 -0.73 -0.33
CA CYS A 72 -8.80 -1.10 -0.83
C CYS A 72 -8.64 -2.12 -1.96
N SER A 73 -9.38 -3.22 -1.88
CA SER A 73 -9.41 -4.26 -2.90
C SER A 73 -10.85 -4.52 -3.29
N PHE A 74 -11.15 -4.37 -4.57
CA PHE A 74 -12.37 -4.93 -5.14
C PHE A 74 -12.21 -6.45 -5.20
N SER A 75 -13.21 -7.19 -4.73
CA SER A 75 -13.26 -8.65 -4.90
C SER A 75 -13.42 -9.08 -6.36
N THR A 76 -13.64 -8.14 -7.28
CA THR A 76 -13.72 -8.38 -8.72
C THR A 76 -12.33 -8.34 -9.37
N GLY A 77 -11.68 -9.50 -9.41
CA GLY A 77 -10.62 -9.83 -10.37
C GLY A 77 -9.23 -9.23 -10.11
N LYS A 78 -8.32 -10.08 -9.61
CA LYS A 78 -6.86 -9.86 -9.52
C LYS A 78 -6.38 -9.03 -8.32
N GLY A 79 -6.67 -9.55 -7.12
CA GLY A 79 -5.88 -9.22 -5.92
C GLY A 79 -4.41 -9.65 -6.05
N PRO A 80 -3.51 -9.16 -5.16
CA PRO A 80 -2.09 -9.45 -5.22
C PRO A 80 -1.88 -10.96 -5.13
N ASN A 81 -1.24 -11.50 -6.15
CA ASN A 81 -0.98 -12.92 -6.32
C ASN A 81 -0.25 -13.47 -5.09
N LYS A 82 -1.00 -14.06 -4.15
CA LYS A 82 -0.46 -14.93 -3.11
C LYS A 82 -0.34 -16.31 -3.75
N ASN A 83 0.73 -16.53 -4.52
CA ASN A 83 1.17 -17.89 -4.83
C ASN A 83 1.52 -18.55 -3.49
N HIS A 84 0.72 -19.55 -3.11
CA HIS A 84 1.07 -20.57 -2.12
C HIS A 84 1.74 -21.72 -2.87
#